data_AF-A0A7J3G726-F1
#
_entry.id   AF-A0A7J3G726-F1
#
_cell.length_a   1.000
_cell.length_b   1.000
_cell.length_c   1.000
_cell.angle_alpha   90.00
_cell.angle_beta   90.00
_cell.angle_gamma   90.00
#
_symmetry.space_group_name_H-M   'P 1'
#
loop_
_entity.id
_entity.type
_entity.pdbx_description
1 polymer ?
#
loop_
_entity_poly.entity_id
_entity_poly.type
_entity_poly.pdbx_seq_one_letter_code
_entity_poly.pdbx_strand_id
1 'polypeptide(L)'
;MRMKTSPSICLLTALMLIGMLSVSAEVVSFRRSYGGSADDITTDIYVDSNGIYTVGFTSSFGPNTPNAFLTIFNSDNSHRCSVALDLGASEEARALTFHNNRIYMLGRTTSGPTPPNHFVAVFDTSCALQTINLYDIGP
;
A
#
# COMPACT_ATOMS: atom_id res chain seq x y z
N MET A 1 -48.91 41.12 -30.84
CA MET A 1 -48.29 40.94 -29.50
C MET A 1 -46.83 40.56 -29.72
N ARG A 2 -45.88 41.49 -29.50
CA ARG A 2 -44.46 41.30 -29.82
C ARG A 2 -43.72 40.98 -28.51
N MET A 3 -43.44 39.70 -28.27
CA MET A 3 -42.70 39.26 -27.07
C MET A 3 -41.28 39.83 -27.13
N LYS A 4 -40.94 40.70 -26.17
CA LYS A 4 -39.58 41.17 -25.95
C LYS A 4 -38.83 40.08 -25.20
N THR A 5 -37.98 39.32 -25.89
CA THR A 5 -37.02 38.45 -25.22
C THR A 5 -35.91 39.33 -24.65
N SER A 6 -35.81 39.38 -23.31
CA SER A 6 -34.77 40.15 -22.62
C SER A 6 -33.44 39.37 -22.70
N PRO A 7 -32.37 39.95 -23.27
CA PRO A 7 -31.08 39.27 -23.40
C PRO A 7 -30.47 38.91 -22.04
N SER A 8 -30.88 39.60 -20.97
CA SER A 8 -30.45 39.34 -19.58
C SER A 8 -30.93 38.00 -19.04
N ILE A 9 -32.04 37.45 -19.55
CA ILE A 9 -32.57 36.14 -19.12
C ILE A 9 -31.73 35.00 -19.72
N CYS A 10 -31.21 35.16 -20.94
CA CYS A 10 -30.31 34.16 -21.56
C CYS A 10 -28.92 34.11 -20.90
N LEU A 11 -28.44 35.21 -20.32
CA LEU A 11 -27.12 35.25 -19.69
C LEU A 11 -27.14 34.62 -18.28
N LEU A 12 -28.26 34.75 -17.57
CA LEU A 12 -28.44 34.17 -16.24
C LEU A 12 -28.64 32.64 -16.28
N THR A 13 -29.27 32.12 -17.35
CA THR A 13 -29.39 30.68 -17.57
C THR A 13 -28.08 30.05 -18.03
N ALA A 14 -27.27 30.76 -18.83
CA ALA A 14 -25.94 30.32 -19.22
C ALA A 14 -24.97 30.23 -18.01
N LEU A 15 -25.08 31.13 -17.04
CA LEU A 15 -24.23 31.13 -15.83
C LEU A 15 -24.63 30.03 -14.82
N MET A 16 -25.92 29.69 -14.76
CA MET A 16 -26.42 28.53 -14.00
C MET A 16 -25.97 27.18 -14.60
N LEU A 17 -25.59 27.14 -15.88
CA LEU A 17 -25.15 25.92 -16.57
C LEU A 17 -23.65 25.62 -16.38
N ILE A 18 -22.84 26.61 -16.00
CA ILE A 18 -21.39 26.46 -15.77
C ILE A 18 -21.10 26.01 -14.32
N GLY A 19 -22.06 26.14 -13.42
CA GLY A 19 -21.90 25.87 -11.98
C GLY A 19 -21.94 24.39 -11.57
N MET A 20 -22.27 23.47 -12.47
CA MET A 20 -22.20 22.03 -12.17
C MET A 20 -20.86 21.47 -12.65
N LEU A 21 -19.77 21.95 -12.04
CA LEU A 21 -18.60 21.09 -11.86
C LEU A 21 -19.05 19.98 -10.93
N SER A 22 -19.60 18.91 -11.49
CA SER A 22 -19.90 17.71 -10.73
C SER A 22 -18.56 17.17 -10.23
N VAL A 23 -18.22 17.48 -8.98
CA VAL A 23 -17.31 16.64 -8.21
C VAL A 23 -17.99 15.29 -8.15
N SER A 24 -17.47 14.33 -8.91
CA SER A 24 -17.83 12.94 -8.74
C SER A 24 -17.38 12.58 -7.34
N ALA A 25 -18.31 12.53 -6.38
CA ALA A 25 -18.08 11.81 -5.15
C ALA A 25 -17.91 10.35 -5.56
N GLU A 26 -16.66 9.93 -5.74
CA GLU A 26 -16.34 8.53 -5.97
C GLU A 26 -16.75 7.79 -4.69
N VAL A 27 -17.90 7.14 -4.74
CA VAL A 27 -18.29 6.18 -3.71
C VAL A 27 -17.20 5.13 -3.71
N VAL A 28 -16.37 5.13 -2.67
CA VAL A 28 -15.41 4.06 -2.41
C VAL A 28 -16.23 2.82 -2.07
N SER A 29 -16.70 2.11 -3.11
CA SER A 29 -17.17 0.75 -2.95
C SER A 29 -15.96 -0.08 -2.56
N PHE A 30 -16.13 -0.98 -1.60
CA PHE A 30 -15.08 -1.92 -1.23
C PHE A 30 -14.52 -2.59 -2.50
N ARG A 31 -13.24 -2.32 -2.82
CA ARG A 31 -12.65 -2.79 -4.08
C ARG A 31 -12.18 -4.24 -3.99
N ARG A 32 -11.46 -4.62 -2.92
CA ARG A 32 -10.94 -5.97 -2.64
C ARG A 32 -10.17 -6.01 -1.31
N SER A 33 -10.11 -7.16 -0.63
CA SER A 33 -9.17 -7.42 0.47
C SER A 33 -7.92 -8.15 -0.03
N TYR A 34 -6.74 -7.69 0.40
CA TYR A 34 -5.44 -8.31 0.12
C TYR A 34 -4.84 -8.80 1.44
N GLY A 35 -5.56 -9.76 2.03
CA GLY A 35 -5.43 -10.23 3.41
C GLY A 35 -6.57 -11.19 3.74
N GLY A 36 -6.90 -11.35 5.02
CA GLY A 36 -7.86 -12.35 5.51
C GLY A 36 -8.67 -11.85 6.70
N SER A 37 -9.19 -12.77 7.51
CA SER A 37 -10.03 -12.45 8.67
C SER A 37 -9.25 -12.09 9.93
N ALA A 38 -7.91 -12.10 9.87
CA ALA A 38 -7.03 -11.84 11.00
C ALA A 38 -6.34 -10.47 10.87
N ASP A 39 -5.58 -10.09 11.89
CA ASP A 39 -4.96 -8.77 11.95
C ASP A 39 -3.88 -8.61 10.88
N ASP A 40 -4.03 -7.58 10.05
CA ASP A 40 -3.07 -7.15 9.04
C ASP A 40 -2.79 -5.66 9.24
N ILE A 41 -1.55 -5.30 9.58
CA ILE A 41 -1.19 -3.92 9.92
C ILE A 41 -0.02 -3.47 9.05
N THR A 42 -0.23 -2.38 8.30
CA THR A 42 0.82 -1.69 7.54
C THR A 42 1.58 -0.75 8.47
N THR A 43 2.92 -0.76 8.39
CA THR A 43 3.81 0.06 9.22
C THR A 43 4.54 1.13 8.43
N ASP A 44 4.76 0.95 7.13
CA ASP A 44 5.45 1.92 6.28
C ASP A 44 4.99 1.84 4.81
N ILE A 45 5.22 2.93 4.06
CA ILE A 45 4.85 3.11 2.67
C ILE A 45 5.91 3.89 1.90
N TYR A 46 6.18 3.45 0.67
CA TYR A 46 6.98 4.17 -0.32
C TYR A 46 6.15 4.33 -1.60
N VAL A 47 6.25 5.48 -2.26
CA VAL A 47 5.49 5.78 -3.49
C VAL A 47 6.42 6.43 -4.51
N ASP A 48 6.37 5.94 -5.74
CA ASP A 48 7.02 6.57 -6.89
C ASP A 48 6.10 6.52 -8.12
N SER A 49 6.64 6.88 -9.30
CA SER A 49 5.88 6.85 -10.56
C SER A 49 5.50 5.44 -11.03
N ASN A 50 6.15 4.41 -10.50
CA ASN A 50 5.94 3.01 -10.89
C ASN A 50 4.92 2.31 -9.98
N GLY A 51 4.70 2.78 -8.76
CA GLY A 51 3.71 2.20 -7.88
C GLY A 51 3.76 2.66 -6.43
N ILE A 52 2.98 1.93 -5.63
CA ILE A 52 2.84 2.12 -4.19
C ILE A 52 3.31 0.82 -3.53
N TYR A 53 4.19 0.93 -2.55
CA TYR A 53 4.87 -0.18 -1.92
C TYR A 53 4.59 -0.06 -0.43
N THR A 54 4.06 -1.11 0.20
CA THR A 54 3.73 -1.10 1.62
C THR A 54 4.32 -2.31 2.31
N VAL A 55 4.70 -2.14 3.58
CA VAL A 55 5.16 -3.24 4.43
C VAL A 55 4.45 -3.22 5.76
N GLY A 56 4.51 -4.34 6.46
CA GLY A 56 3.89 -4.48 7.77
C GLY A 56 4.01 -5.89 8.31
N PHE A 57 3.03 -6.30 9.11
CA PHE A 57 2.82 -7.70 9.45
C PHE A 57 1.41 -8.17 9.08
N THR A 58 1.29 -9.46 8.77
CA THR A 58 0.04 -10.13 8.46
C THR A 58 -0.13 -11.33 9.35
N SER A 59 -1.32 -11.47 9.93
CA SER A 59 -1.76 -12.71 10.58
C SER A 59 -2.64 -13.55 9.66
N SER A 60 -2.92 -13.06 8.45
CA SER A 60 -3.94 -13.58 7.55
C SER A 60 -3.42 -14.46 6.42
N PHE A 61 -2.17 -14.29 5.97
CA PHE A 61 -1.62 -15.06 4.85
C PHE A 61 -0.13 -15.37 5.06
N GLY A 62 0.35 -16.38 4.33
CA GLY A 62 1.69 -16.93 4.53
C GLY A 62 1.69 -18.14 5.48
N PRO A 63 2.79 -18.89 5.50
CA PRO A 63 2.97 -19.98 6.44
C PRO A 63 3.34 -19.45 7.84
N ASN A 64 2.85 -20.12 8.89
CA ASN A 64 3.24 -19.89 10.29
C ASN A 64 3.13 -18.42 10.76
N THR A 65 2.00 -17.76 10.48
CA THR A 65 1.77 -16.36 10.85
C THR A 65 1.96 -16.06 12.35
N PRO A 66 2.33 -14.81 12.75
CA PRO A 66 2.39 -13.61 11.92
C PRO A 66 3.70 -13.44 11.14
N ASN A 67 3.57 -13.04 9.88
CA ASN A 67 4.72 -12.80 8.99
C ASN A 67 4.86 -11.32 8.65
N ALA A 68 6.08 -10.86 8.40
CA ALA A 68 6.29 -9.58 7.72
C ALA A 68 5.77 -9.70 6.29
N PHE A 69 5.18 -8.64 5.75
CA PHE A 69 4.75 -8.65 4.35
C PHE A 69 5.28 -7.48 3.54
N LEU A 70 5.37 -7.68 2.24
CA LEU A 70 5.46 -6.63 1.22
C LEU A 70 4.22 -6.73 0.33
N THR A 71 3.54 -5.60 0.12
CA THR A 71 2.49 -5.48 -0.90
C THR A 71 2.84 -4.35 -1.85
N ILE A 72 2.66 -4.60 -3.15
CA ILE A 72 2.86 -3.60 -4.22
C ILE A 72 1.52 -3.38 -4.92
N PHE A 73 1.20 -2.11 -5.14
CA PHE A 73 0.10 -1.65 -5.99
C PHE A 73 0.67 -0.86 -7.17
N ASN A 74 -0.06 -0.86 -8.29
CA ASN A 74 0.16 0.07 -9.38
C ASN A 74 -0.24 1.50 -8.94
N SER A 75 0.17 2.51 -9.69
CA SER A 75 -0.14 3.93 -9.42
C SER A 75 -1.65 4.26 -9.49
N ASP A 76 -2.47 3.37 -10.05
CA ASP A 76 -3.94 3.46 -10.08
C ASP A 76 -4.63 2.72 -8.90
N ASN A 77 -3.84 2.34 -7.89
CA ASN A 77 -4.23 1.56 -6.71
C ASN A 77 -4.68 0.12 -7.01
N SER A 78 -4.50 -0.41 -8.22
CA SER A 78 -4.72 -1.83 -8.47
C SER A 78 -3.60 -2.66 -7.86
N HIS A 79 -3.94 -3.80 -7.24
CA HIS A 79 -2.96 -4.67 -6.60
C HIS A 79 -2.09 -5.37 -7.64
N ARG A 80 -0.79 -5.41 -7.37
CA ARG A 80 0.21 -6.07 -8.19
C ARG A 80 0.64 -7.40 -7.58
N CYS A 81 1.07 -7.39 -6.32
CA CYS A 81 1.49 -8.59 -5.60
C CYS A 81 1.51 -8.37 -4.09
N SER A 82 1.37 -9.46 -3.32
CA SER A 82 1.64 -9.52 -1.89
C SER A 82 2.48 -10.75 -1.60
N VAL A 83 3.48 -10.61 -0.74
CA VAL A 83 4.33 -11.71 -0.27
C VAL A 83 4.47 -11.63 1.24
N ALA A 84 4.33 -12.78 1.90
CA ALA A 84 4.62 -12.96 3.32
C ALA A 84 6.01 -13.58 3.45
N LEU A 85 6.81 -13.02 4.35
CA LEU A 85 8.15 -13.48 4.69
C LEU A 85 8.06 -14.30 5.98
N ASP A 86 8.22 -15.62 5.85
CA ASP A 86 8.26 -16.57 6.97
C ASP A 86 9.72 -16.94 7.26
N LEU A 87 10.22 -16.58 8.44
CA LEU A 87 11.55 -16.97 8.94
C LEU A 87 11.50 -18.09 9.98
N GLY A 88 10.36 -18.79 10.05
CA GLY A 88 10.05 -19.83 11.01
C GLY A 88 9.64 -19.29 12.39
N ALA A 89 9.28 -18.01 12.48
CA ALA A 89 8.91 -17.35 13.73
C ALA A 89 7.94 -16.18 13.48
N SER A 90 7.76 -15.30 14.48
CA SER A 90 6.97 -14.07 14.31
C SER A 90 7.84 -13.01 13.66
N GLU A 91 7.36 -12.43 12.55
CA GLU A 91 8.02 -11.35 11.83
C GLU A 91 7.16 -10.10 11.72
N GLU A 92 7.80 -8.93 11.82
CA GLU A 92 7.17 -7.63 11.55
C GLU A 92 8.14 -6.73 10.79
N ALA A 93 7.71 -6.24 9.62
CA ALA A 93 8.42 -5.17 8.93
C ALA A 93 8.17 -3.83 9.64
N ARG A 94 9.23 -3.03 9.78
CA ARG A 94 9.24 -1.75 10.48
C ARG A 94 9.51 -0.57 9.58
N ALA A 95 10.29 -0.78 8.52
CA ALA A 95 10.64 0.27 7.59
C ALA A 95 10.83 -0.29 6.19
N LEU A 96 10.62 0.59 5.21
CA LEU A 96 10.71 0.36 3.79
C LEU A 96 11.54 1.46 3.15
N THR A 97 12.47 1.09 2.28
CA THR A 97 13.10 2.06 1.39
C THR A 97 13.37 1.47 0.03
N PHE A 98 13.55 2.33 -0.96
CA PHE A 98 13.77 1.96 -2.34
C PHE A 98 15.10 2.54 -2.82
N HIS A 99 15.94 1.70 -3.44
CA HIS A 99 17.20 2.15 -3.99
C HIS A 99 17.63 1.23 -5.15
N ASN A 100 17.97 1.82 -6.30
CA ASN A 100 18.45 1.09 -7.49
C ASN A 100 17.54 -0.08 -7.91
N ASN A 101 16.25 0.21 -8.05
CA ASN A 101 15.22 -0.77 -8.45
C ASN A 101 15.08 -1.98 -7.52
N ARG A 102 15.44 -1.80 -6.24
CA ARG A 102 15.30 -2.79 -5.18
C ARG A 102 14.56 -2.18 -4.00
N ILE A 103 13.78 -3.04 -3.37
CA ILE A 103 12.99 -2.74 -2.20
C ILE A 103 13.72 -3.32 -0.99
N TYR A 104 14.08 -2.47 -0.04
CA TYR A 104 14.73 -2.86 1.21
C TYR A 104 13.70 -2.78 2.32
N MET A 105 13.48 -3.90 2.98
CA MET A 105 12.61 -4.06 4.13
C MET A 105 13.49 -4.30 5.36
N LEU A 106 13.35 -3.46 6.37
CA LEU A 106 13.91 -3.68 7.70
C LEU A 106 12.80 -4.15 8.63
N GLY A 107 13.05 -5.20 9.41
CA GLY A 107 12.07 -5.71 10.36
C GLY A 107 12.69 -6.36 11.58
N ARG A 108 11.81 -6.83 12.46
CA ARG A 108 12.15 -7.63 13.64
C ARG A 108 11.58 -9.03 13.50
N THR A 109 12.28 -10.01 14.06
CA THR A 109 11.85 -11.41 14.12
C THR A 109 12.14 -12.01 15.49
N THR A 110 11.35 -12.98 15.91
CA THR A 110 11.68 -13.82 17.08
C THR A 110 12.47 -15.07 16.71
N SER A 111 12.89 -15.21 15.45
CA SER A 111 13.75 -16.30 14.97
C SER A 111 15.19 -16.11 15.47
N GLY A 112 15.88 -17.19 15.81
CA GLY A 112 17.27 -17.19 16.29
C GLY A 112 17.45 -17.37 17.81
N PRO A 113 18.70 -17.35 18.31
CA PRO A 113 19.04 -17.77 19.68
C PRO A 113 18.65 -16.76 20.78
N THR A 114 18.65 -15.46 20.48
CA THR A 114 18.49 -14.34 21.44
C THR A 114 17.47 -13.30 20.94
N PRO A 115 16.20 -13.67 20.74
CA PRO A 115 15.19 -12.77 20.20
C PRO A 115 14.87 -11.58 21.14
N PRO A 116 14.40 -10.42 20.59
CA PRO A 116 14.11 -10.19 19.18
C PRO A 116 15.35 -9.85 18.35
N ASN A 117 15.46 -10.47 17.19
CA ASN A 117 16.49 -10.20 16.19
C ASN A 117 15.96 -9.26 15.11
N HIS A 118 16.87 -8.70 14.32
CA HIS A 118 16.55 -7.84 13.19
C HIS A 118 16.79 -8.57 11.89
N PHE A 119 16.07 -8.22 10.84
CA PHE A 119 16.37 -8.69 9.50
C PHE A 119 16.34 -7.55 8.50
N VAL A 120 17.17 -7.67 7.47
CA VAL A 120 17.05 -6.87 6.25
C VAL A 120 16.74 -7.83 5.11
N ALA A 121 15.55 -7.70 4.54
CA ALA A 121 15.12 -8.43 3.37
C ALA A 121 15.12 -7.50 2.16
N VAL A 122 15.61 -7.99 1.02
CA VAL A 122 15.65 -7.24 -0.23
C VAL A 122 14.80 -7.94 -1.24
N PHE A 123 13.86 -7.22 -1.84
CA PHE A 123 12.99 -7.70 -2.90
C PHE A 123 13.29 -6.93 -4.19
N ASP A 124 12.97 -7.54 -5.32
CA ASP A 124 12.79 -6.78 -6.57
C ASP A 124 11.36 -6.25 -6.71
N THR A 125 11.12 -5.50 -7.77
CA THR A 125 9.81 -4.87 -8.05
C THR A 125 8.71 -5.84 -8.47
N SER A 126 9.01 -7.14 -8.56
CA SER A 126 8.05 -8.22 -8.82
C SER A 126 7.63 -8.98 -7.54
N CYS A 127 7.96 -8.43 -6.36
CA CYS A 127 7.80 -9.07 -5.04
C CYS A 127 8.67 -10.32 -4.84
N ALA A 128 9.66 -10.60 -5.69
CA ALA A 128 10.54 -11.74 -5.48
C ALA A 128 11.62 -11.39 -4.45
N LEU A 129 11.75 -12.24 -3.43
CA LEU A 129 12.82 -12.13 -2.43
C LEU A 129 14.16 -12.43 -3.09
N GLN A 130 15.09 -11.48 -3.00
CA GLN A 130 16.43 -11.58 -3.58
C GLN A 130 17.47 -12.00 -2.55
N THR A 131 17.43 -11.40 -1.35
CA THR A 131 18.32 -11.76 -0.25
C THR A 131 17.69 -11.42 1.09
N ILE A 132 18.14 -12.10 2.12
CA ILE A 132 17.82 -11.77 3.50
C ILE A 132 19.03 -12.00 4.40
N ASN A 133 19.25 -11.08 5.33
CA ASN A 133 20.23 -11.22 6.39
C ASN A 133 19.56 -11.01 7.73
N LEU A 134 19.85 -11.90 8.69
CA LEU A 134 19.43 -11.77 10.08
C LEU A 134 20.59 -11.22 10.91
N TYR A 135 20.27 -10.30 11.81
CA TYR A 135 21.20 -9.61 12.68
C TYR A 135 20.71 -9.76 14.12
N ASP A 136 21.49 -10.51 14.89
CA ASP A 136 21.42 -10.50 16.34
C ASP A 136 22.30 -9.35 16.85
N ILE A 137 21.67 -8.39 17.52
CA ILE A 137 22.36 -7.22 18.07
C ILE A 137 22.61 -7.34 19.58
N GLY A 138 22.28 -8.49 20.19
CA GLY A 138 22.51 -8.78 21.60
C GLY A 138 21.64 -7.95 22.58
N PRO A 139 21.85 -8.15 23.90
CA PRO A 139 21.33 -7.27 24.95
C PRO A 139 22.07 -5.92 25.04
#